data_AF-A0A158M3N8-F1
#
_entry.id   AF-A0A158M3N8-F1
#
_cell.length_a   1.000
_cell.length_b   1.000
_cell.length_c   1.000
_cell.angle_alpha   90.00
_cell.angle_beta   90.00
_cell.angle_gamma   90.00
#
_symmetry.space_group_name_H-M   'P 1'
#
loop_
_entity.id
_entity.type
_entity.pdbx_description
1 polymer ?
#
loop_
_entity_poly.entity_id
_entity_poly.type
_entity_poly.pdbx_seq_one_letter_code
_entity_poly.pdbx_strand_id
1 'polypeptide(L)'
;MYVGMFTKGALAAVAVAACSQAAAQSQNFIGLGVGVVPVYDGSSEYRTVPLPLINYESGNFFITPRAGLPAMGLKTTLAPDLSAGVFIGANLGRDASDADRTRGIGDIKFHAAYGAYVEWAPGRYSLGAAYRQAAHSGYGGALELRTSYAVLQTERNSVRVGAATQWGSRDDMQTWFGVTSSQAANSREGLSTYSPSAGFKSASVFASWAYLFDARWSLLTNLGVSSVLGDARDSPLNERRTNLFGSVGMVYAF
;
A
#
# COMPACT_ATOMS: atom_id res chain seq x y z
N MET A 1 -28.39 16.58 -5.84
CA MET A 1 -28.01 15.29 -6.46
C MET A 1 -26.55 15.41 -6.87
N TYR A 2 -25.62 15.15 -5.94
CA TYR A 2 -24.19 15.25 -6.22
C TYR A 2 -23.75 13.95 -6.88
N VAL A 3 -23.41 14.03 -8.16
CA VAL A 3 -22.76 12.95 -8.92
C VAL A 3 -21.42 12.68 -8.24
N GLY A 4 -21.21 11.44 -7.80
CA GLY A 4 -20.04 11.02 -7.05
C GLY A 4 -18.76 11.25 -7.82
N MET A 5 -17.97 12.23 -7.40
CA MET A 5 -16.56 12.31 -7.73
C MET A 5 -15.85 11.15 -7.03
N PHE A 6 -15.20 10.29 -7.80
CA PHE A 6 -14.21 9.36 -7.29
C PHE A 6 -13.09 10.17 -6.63
N THR A 7 -13.12 10.29 -5.30
CA THR A 7 -12.11 11.01 -4.51
C THR A 7 -10.78 10.27 -4.57
N LYS A 8 -9.74 10.98 -5.02
CA LYS A 8 -8.39 10.46 -5.22
C LYS A 8 -7.64 10.48 -3.89
N GLY A 9 -7.98 9.58 -2.99
CA GLY A 9 -7.24 9.53 -1.72
C GLY A 9 -6.13 8.49 -1.75
N ALA A 10 -5.24 8.61 -0.78
CA ALA A 10 -4.11 7.72 -0.58
C ALA A 10 -4.60 6.26 -0.45
N LEU A 11 -4.24 5.43 -1.43
CA LEU A 11 -4.14 3.99 -1.26
C LEU A 11 -2.70 3.72 -0.83
N ALA A 12 -2.38 4.03 0.40
CA ALA A 12 -1.19 3.49 1.04
C ALA A 12 -1.67 2.43 2.05
N ALA A 13 -1.14 1.21 1.91
CA ALA A 13 -1.30 0.07 2.82
C ALA A 13 -2.52 -0.85 2.71
N VAL A 14 -3.00 -1.16 1.49
CA VAL A 14 -3.60 -2.50 1.26
C VAL A 14 -2.86 -3.21 0.13
N ALA A 15 -1.59 -3.56 0.39
CA ALA A 15 -0.87 -4.49 -0.46
C ALA A 15 -1.32 -5.91 -0.08
N VAL A 16 -2.24 -6.48 -0.87
CA VAL A 16 -2.63 -7.88 -0.74
C VAL A 16 -1.55 -8.74 -1.40
N ALA A 17 -0.46 -9.02 -0.69
CA ALA A 17 0.47 -10.08 -1.07
C ALA A 17 0.01 -11.42 -0.46
N ALA A 18 -1.22 -11.83 -0.79
CA ALA A 18 -1.72 -13.15 -0.45
C ALA A 18 -1.32 -14.15 -1.53
N CYS A 19 -0.02 -14.42 -1.67
CA CYS A 19 0.40 -15.68 -2.28
C CYS A 19 0.07 -16.79 -1.27
N SER A 20 -1.20 -17.22 -1.28
CA SER A 20 -1.60 -18.47 -0.66
C SER A 20 -1.28 -19.59 -1.65
N GLN A 21 -0.49 -20.58 -1.23
CA GLN A 21 -0.31 -21.82 -2.01
C GLN A 21 -1.61 -22.63 -2.13
N ALA A 22 -2.74 -22.20 -1.55
CA ALA A 22 -4.04 -22.79 -1.88
C ALA A 22 -4.50 -22.40 -3.31
N ALA A 23 -4.03 -21.26 -3.84
CA ALA A 23 -4.08 -20.93 -5.26
C ALA A 23 -2.97 -21.65 -6.08
N ALA A 24 -2.33 -22.70 -5.55
CA ALA A 24 -1.26 -23.41 -6.27
C ALA A 24 -1.70 -24.19 -7.52
N GLN A 25 -2.96 -24.10 -7.95
CA GLN A 25 -3.37 -24.59 -9.28
C GLN A 25 -3.48 -23.51 -10.36
N SER A 26 -3.75 -22.25 -10.00
CA SER A 26 -3.59 -21.13 -10.92
C SER A 26 -3.01 -19.91 -10.22
N GLN A 27 -1.90 -19.43 -10.75
CA GLN A 27 -1.25 -18.20 -10.31
C GLN A 27 -2.12 -16.97 -10.63
N ASN A 28 -3.11 -17.08 -11.52
CA ASN A 28 -3.85 -15.92 -12.03
C ASN A 28 -5.25 -15.82 -11.42
N PHE A 29 -5.62 -14.63 -10.96
CA PHE A 29 -6.95 -14.36 -10.45
C PHE A 29 -7.40 -12.92 -10.70
N ILE A 30 -8.71 -12.74 -10.75
CA ILE A 30 -9.37 -11.43 -10.74
C ILE A 30 -10.49 -11.43 -9.72
N GLY A 31 -10.78 -10.28 -9.13
CA GLY A 31 -11.78 -10.16 -8.09
C GLY A 31 -12.07 -8.72 -7.71
N LEU A 32 -12.98 -8.61 -6.76
CA LEU A 32 -13.41 -7.34 -6.21
C LEU A 32 -13.61 -7.48 -4.71
N GLY A 33 -13.23 -6.44 -3.99
CA GLY A 33 -13.45 -6.30 -2.57
C GLY A 33 -13.75 -4.87 -2.17
N VAL A 34 -13.82 -4.69 -0.87
CA VAL A 34 -13.95 -3.40 -0.22
C VAL A 34 -12.88 -3.30 0.86
N GLY A 35 -12.29 -2.11 0.99
CA GLY A 35 -11.31 -1.80 2.02
C GLY A 35 -11.76 -0.65 2.90
N VAL A 36 -11.48 -0.71 4.19
CA VAL A 36 -11.60 0.42 5.11
C VAL A 36 -10.19 0.86 5.48
N VAL A 37 -9.86 2.10 5.14
CA VAL A 37 -8.52 2.67 5.28
C VAL A 37 -8.63 4.10 5.82
N PRO A 38 -7.61 4.60 6.53
CA PRO A 38 -7.53 6.03 6.81
C PRO A 38 -7.42 6.80 5.49
N VAL A 39 -7.93 8.03 5.43
CA VAL A 39 -7.89 8.86 4.21
C VAL A 39 -6.46 9.27 3.83
N TYR A 40 -5.56 9.34 4.80
CA TYR A 40 -4.10 9.38 4.66
C TYR A 40 -3.44 8.85 5.94
N ASP A 41 -2.14 8.52 5.89
CA ASP A 41 -1.40 8.03 7.06
C ASP A 41 -1.45 9.03 8.22
N GLY A 42 -1.95 8.61 9.38
CA GLY A 42 -2.09 9.46 10.55
C GLY A 42 -3.41 10.21 10.67
N SER A 43 -4.34 10.05 9.72
CA SER A 43 -5.66 10.68 9.81
C SER A 43 -6.55 10.06 10.89
N SER A 44 -7.44 10.86 11.48
CA SER A 44 -8.54 10.35 12.31
C SER A 44 -9.75 9.90 11.49
N GLU A 45 -9.82 10.31 10.22
CA GLU A 45 -10.91 10.04 9.30
C GLU A 45 -10.66 8.77 8.47
N TYR A 46 -11.75 8.04 8.23
CA TYR A 46 -11.74 6.75 7.54
C TYR A 46 -12.68 6.76 6.36
N ARG A 47 -12.35 5.96 5.36
CA ARG A 47 -13.21 5.76 4.19
C ARG A 47 -13.26 4.31 3.76
N THR A 48 -14.36 3.97 3.12
CA THR A 48 -14.52 2.69 2.42
C THR A 48 -14.19 2.90 0.96
N VAL A 49 -13.31 2.07 0.41
CA VAL A 49 -12.87 2.13 -0.99
C VAL A 49 -13.16 0.81 -1.70
N PRO A 50 -13.62 0.82 -2.96
CA PRO A 50 -13.63 -0.38 -3.77
C PRO A 50 -12.19 -0.85 -4.01
N LEU A 51 -11.97 -2.15 -3.94
CA LEU A 51 -10.64 -2.76 -4.06
C LEU A 51 -10.64 -3.79 -5.19
N PRO A 52 -10.17 -3.43 -6.40
CA PRO A 52 -9.88 -4.40 -7.44
C PRO A 52 -8.79 -5.36 -6.98
N LEU A 53 -9.03 -6.66 -7.11
CA LEU A 53 -8.09 -7.70 -6.74
C LEU A 53 -7.61 -8.36 -8.03
N ILE A 54 -6.35 -8.17 -8.40
CA ILE A 54 -5.78 -8.70 -9.64
C ILE A 54 -4.43 -9.31 -9.32
N ASN A 55 -4.24 -10.55 -9.77
CA ASN A 55 -2.93 -11.15 -9.94
C ASN A 55 -2.91 -11.80 -11.32
N TYR A 56 -1.96 -11.40 -12.14
CA TYR A 56 -1.76 -11.99 -13.44
C TYR A 56 -0.27 -12.15 -13.69
N GLU A 57 0.13 -13.32 -14.15
CA GLU A 57 1.51 -13.67 -14.46
C GLU A 57 1.53 -14.45 -15.78
N SER A 58 2.42 -14.04 -16.67
CA SER A 58 2.62 -14.67 -17.97
C SER A 58 4.08 -14.56 -18.38
N GLY A 59 4.83 -15.65 -18.22
CA GLY A 59 6.29 -15.63 -18.35
C GLY A 59 6.91 -14.64 -17.37
N ASN A 60 7.68 -13.69 -17.89
CA ASN A 60 8.32 -12.65 -17.07
C ASN A 60 7.38 -11.49 -16.75
N PHE A 61 6.22 -11.37 -17.41
CA PHE A 61 5.30 -10.26 -17.20
C PHE A 61 4.37 -10.53 -16.01
N PHE A 62 4.07 -9.49 -15.23
CA PHE A 62 3.09 -9.57 -14.15
C PHE A 62 2.21 -8.31 -14.04
N ILE A 63 1.00 -8.49 -13.48
CA ILE A 63 0.11 -7.44 -12.98
C ILE A 63 -0.28 -7.84 -11.55
N THR A 64 0.36 -7.21 -10.59
CA THR A 64 0.18 -7.47 -9.16
C THR A 64 0.61 -6.22 -8.40
N PRO A 65 -0.09 -5.82 -7.32
CA PRO A 65 0.33 -4.69 -6.52
C PRO A 65 1.77 -4.82 -5.99
N ARG A 66 2.55 -3.73 -6.06
CA ARG A 66 3.94 -3.64 -5.56
C ARG A 66 4.17 -2.33 -4.83
N ALA A 67 4.88 -2.37 -3.70
CA ALA A 67 5.18 -1.20 -2.87
C ALA A 67 3.94 -0.34 -2.52
N GLY A 68 2.80 -0.99 -2.29
CA GLY A 68 1.52 -0.35 -2.00
C GLY A 68 0.77 0.24 -3.21
N LEU A 69 1.28 0.05 -4.43
CA LEU A 69 0.67 0.58 -5.65
C LEU A 69 0.04 -0.54 -6.50
N PRO A 70 -1.10 -0.32 -7.16
CA PRO A 70 -1.46 -1.12 -8.34
C PRO A 70 -0.31 -1.00 -9.36
N ALA A 71 0.22 -2.14 -9.79
CA ALA A 71 1.44 -2.18 -10.56
C ALA A 71 1.45 -3.31 -11.60
N MET A 72 2.28 -3.11 -12.62
CA MET A 72 2.64 -4.13 -13.59
C MET A 72 4.12 -4.03 -13.91
N GLY A 73 4.72 -5.10 -14.39
CA GLY A 73 6.15 -5.09 -14.62
C GLY A 73 6.71 -6.39 -15.17
N LEU A 74 8.02 -6.49 -15.05
CA LEU A 74 8.79 -7.66 -15.45
C LEU A 74 9.51 -8.24 -14.23
N LYS A 75 9.50 -9.56 -14.11
CA LYS A 75 10.17 -10.30 -13.05
C LYS A 75 11.07 -11.39 -13.61
N THR A 76 12.04 -11.79 -12.81
CA THR A 76 12.94 -12.90 -13.06
C THR A 76 13.22 -13.66 -11.77
N THR A 77 13.49 -14.95 -11.88
CA THR A 77 13.94 -15.79 -10.76
C THR A 77 15.46 -15.77 -10.75
N LEU A 78 16.06 -15.30 -9.65
CA LEU A 78 17.50 -15.19 -9.50
C LEU A 78 18.12 -16.47 -8.89
N ALA A 79 17.40 -17.11 -7.97
CA ALA A 79 17.78 -18.35 -7.30
C ALA A 79 16.50 -19.04 -6.77
N PRO A 80 16.58 -20.27 -6.21
CA PRO A 80 15.43 -20.88 -5.55
C PRO A 80 14.81 -19.93 -4.52
N ASP A 81 13.49 -19.78 -4.59
CA ASP A 81 12.68 -18.88 -3.76
C ASP A 81 13.05 -17.39 -3.83
N LEU A 82 14.01 -16.98 -4.67
CA LEU A 82 14.47 -15.60 -4.82
C LEU A 82 14.09 -15.05 -6.18
N SER A 83 13.21 -14.05 -6.19
CA SER A 83 12.81 -13.33 -7.39
C SER A 83 13.15 -11.84 -7.28
N ALA A 84 13.35 -11.20 -8.43
CA ALA A 84 13.49 -9.77 -8.53
C ALA A 84 12.74 -9.25 -9.75
N GLY A 85 12.42 -7.97 -9.76
CA GLY A 85 11.73 -7.38 -10.89
C GLY A 85 11.74 -5.87 -10.87
N VAL A 86 11.29 -5.31 -11.98
CA VAL A 86 11.02 -3.88 -12.15
C VAL A 86 9.53 -3.69 -12.40
N PHE A 87 9.00 -2.55 -11.96
CA PHE A 87 7.58 -2.27 -12.10
C PHE A 87 7.32 -0.79 -12.40
N ILE A 88 6.18 -0.56 -13.02
CA ILE A 88 5.49 0.72 -13.03
C ILE A 88 4.21 0.58 -12.21
N GLY A 89 3.85 1.61 -11.47
CA GLY A 89 2.65 1.65 -10.65
C GLY A 89 1.96 3.00 -10.69
N ALA A 90 0.72 3.05 -10.23
CA ALA A 90 -0.06 4.27 -10.17
C ALA A 90 -0.32 4.67 -8.72
N ASN A 91 0.07 5.88 -8.35
CA ASN A 91 -0.26 6.48 -7.06
C ASN A 91 -1.47 7.39 -7.23
N LEU A 92 -2.49 7.17 -6.41
CA LEU A 92 -3.74 7.93 -6.51
C LEU A 92 -3.60 9.38 -6.07
N GLY A 93 -2.59 9.71 -5.25
CA GLY A 93 -2.46 11.04 -4.66
C GLY A 93 -3.27 11.20 -3.38
N ARG A 94 -3.60 12.45 -3.05
CA ARG A 94 -4.42 12.88 -1.91
C ARG A 94 -5.07 14.21 -2.26
N ASP A 95 -6.39 14.28 -2.23
CA ASP A 95 -7.09 15.54 -2.41
C ASP A 95 -7.10 16.32 -1.08
N ALA A 96 -6.97 17.64 -1.13
CA ALA A 96 -7.03 18.49 0.06
C ALA A 96 -8.41 18.47 0.74
N SER A 97 -9.45 18.05 0.02
CA SER A 97 -10.80 17.89 0.57
C SER A 97 -11.03 16.55 1.28
N ASP A 98 -10.07 15.62 1.23
CA ASP A 98 -10.23 14.25 1.76
C ASP A 98 -10.35 14.20 3.29
N ALA A 99 -9.88 15.23 4.00
CA ALA A 99 -10.00 15.35 5.46
C ALA A 99 -10.13 16.83 5.85
N ASP A 100 -10.74 17.11 6.99
CA ASP A 100 -10.77 18.45 7.59
C ASP A 100 -9.33 18.99 7.74
N ARG A 101 -8.41 18.12 8.21
CA ARG A 101 -6.99 18.41 8.44
C ARG A 101 -6.22 18.84 7.20
N THR A 102 -6.63 18.40 6.01
CA THR A 102 -5.89 18.66 4.77
C THR A 102 -6.50 19.80 3.95
N ARG A 103 -7.59 20.44 4.41
CA ARG A 103 -8.22 21.53 3.66
C ARG A 103 -7.31 22.74 3.56
N GLY A 104 -7.07 23.16 2.32
CA GLY A 104 -6.31 24.37 2.01
C GLY A 104 -4.81 24.16 1.79
N ILE A 105 -4.27 22.96 2.03
CA ILE A 105 -2.84 22.67 1.78
C ILE A 105 -2.54 22.17 0.36
N GLY A 106 -3.55 22.12 -0.50
CA GLY A 106 -3.41 21.65 -1.89
C GLY A 106 -3.30 20.13 -2.03
N ASP A 107 -3.48 19.68 -3.27
CA ASP A 107 -3.58 18.26 -3.60
C ASP A 107 -2.21 17.65 -3.90
N ILE A 108 -2.05 16.39 -3.51
CA ILE A 108 -1.02 15.52 -4.07
C ILE A 108 -1.64 14.87 -5.31
N LYS A 109 -1.07 15.15 -6.48
CA LYS A 109 -1.65 14.71 -7.74
C LYS A 109 -1.48 13.20 -7.93
N PHE A 110 -2.44 12.60 -8.64
CA PHE A 110 -2.24 11.30 -9.25
C PHE A 110 -0.95 11.32 -10.08
N HIS A 111 -0.11 10.30 -9.92
CA HIS A 111 1.14 10.19 -10.65
C HIS A 111 1.54 8.72 -10.86
N ALA A 112 2.27 8.47 -11.94
CA ALA A 112 2.96 7.20 -12.09
C ALA A 112 4.15 7.12 -11.13
N ALA A 113 4.55 5.90 -10.78
CA ALA A 113 5.79 5.60 -10.10
C ALA A 113 6.46 4.43 -10.81
N TYR A 114 7.77 4.35 -10.72
CA TYR A 114 8.55 3.22 -11.22
C TYR A 114 9.47 2.71 -10.12
N GLY A 115 9.84 1.44 -10.19
CA GLY A 115 10.57 0.84 -9.10
C GLY A 115 11.16 -0.51 -9.43
N ALA A 116 11.88 -1.04 -8.45
CA ALA A 116 12.43 -2.38 -8.48
C ALA A 116 12.17 -3.06 -7.14
N TYR A 117 12.11 -4.39 -7.16
CA TYR A 117 11.93 -5.18 -5.97
C TYR A 117 12.78 -6.45 -6.00
N VAL A 118 13.02 -6.97 -4.81
CA VAL A 118 13.54 -8.31 -4.57
C VAL A 118 12.65 -8.98 -3.52
N GLU A 119 12.36 -10.27 -3.71
CA GLU A 119 11.52 -11.07 -2.84
C GLU A 119 12.14 -12.45 -2.66
N TRP A 120 12.37 -12.83 -1.42
CA TRP A 120 12.84 -14.14 -1.00
C TRP A 120 11.76 -14.84 -0.18
N ALA A 121 11.23 -15.97 -0.63
CA ALA A 121 10.06 -16.61 -0.04
C ALA A 121 10.22 -18.13 0.20
N PRO A 122 11.17 -18.57 1.05
CA PRO A 122 11.41 -19.98 1.29
C PRO A 122 10.33 -20.61 2.19
N GLY A 123 9.68 -21.65 1.69
CA GLY A 123 8.66 -22.42 2.43
C GLY A 123 7.54 -21.52 2.96
N ARG A 124 7.52 -21.29 4.28
CA ARG A 124 6.51 -20.47 4.97
C ARG A 124 6.90 -19.00 5.17
N TYR A 125 8.17 -18.65 4.95
CA TYR A 125 8.67 -17.29 5.15
C TYR A 125 8.59 -16.48 3.85
N SER A 126 8.48 -15.17 3.98
CA SER A 126 8.68 -14.22 2.89
C SER A 126 9.35 -12.97 3.42
N LEU A 127 10.32 -12.48 2.67
CA LEU A 127 11.09 -11.27 2.90
C LEU A 127 11.13 -10.51 1.58
N GLY A 128 10.77 -9.23 1.60
CA GLY A 128 10.71 -8.41 0.41
C GLY A 128 11.25 -7.02 0.67
N ALA A 129 11.93 -6.48 -0.33
CA ALA A 129 12.31 -5.08 -0.40
C ALA A 129 11.85 -4.51 -1.74
N ALA A 130 11.20 -3.36 -1.73
CA ALA A 130 10.74 -2.69 -2.94
C ALA A 130 11.00 -1.19 -2.85
N TYR A 131 11.77 -0.66 -3.78
CA TYR A 131 11.96 0.78 -3.94
C TYR A 131 11.04 1.31 -5.04
N ARG A 132 10.37 2.43 -4.80
CA ARG A 132 9.60 3.17 -5.79
C ARG A 132 10.04 4.63 -5.85
N GLN A 133 10.09 5.18 -7.05
CA GLN A 133 10.32 6.59 -7.34
C GLN A 133 9.08 7.16 -8.02
N ALA A 134 8.60 8.31 -7.54
CA ALA A 134 7.52 9.03 -8.21
C ALA A 134 8.02 9.59 -9.55
N ALA A 135 7.25 9.37 -10.62
CA ALA A 135 7.43 10.02 -11.92
C ALA A 135 6.79 11.42 -11.91
N HIS A 136 7.06 12.18 -10.85
CA HIS A 136 6.62 13.55 -10.66
C HIS A 136 7.71 14.30 -9.88
N SER A 137 8.13 15.45 -10.41
CA SER A 137 9.19 16.24 -9.79
C SER A 137 8.82 16.64 -8.35
N GLY A 138 9.77 16.48 -7.43
CA GLY A 138 9.61 16.82 -6.02
C GLY A 138 8.76 15.86 -5.17
N TYR A 139 8.23 14.76 -5.74
CA TYR A 139 7.46 13.77 -4.96
C TYR A 139 8.32 12.67 -4.31
N GLY A 140 9.58 12.56 -4.71
CA GLY A 140 10.54 11.67 -4.05
C GLY A 140 10.30 10.18 -4.27
N GLY A 141 10.98 9.38 -3.45
CA GLY A 141 10.95 7.93 -3.51
C GLY A 141 10.86 7.30 -2.13
N ALA A 142 10.41 6.06 -2.08
CA ALA A 142 10.22 5.31 -0.85
C ALA A 142 10.70 3.87 -1.00
N LEU A 143 11.29 3.33 0.06
CA LEU A 143 11.67 1.94 0.22
C LEU A 143 10.70 1.26 1.18
N GLU A 144 10.07 0.18 0.75
CA GLU A 144 9.31 -0.72 1.60
C GLU A 144 10.15 -1.96 1.92
N LEU A 145 10.21 -2.33 3.20
CA LEU A 145 10.71 -3.63 3.66
C LEU A 145 9.53 -4.38 4.27
N ARG A 146 9.30 -5.62 3.83
CA ARG A 146 8.22 -6.48 4.32
C ARG A 146 8.78 -7.84 4.73
N THR A 147 8.22 -8.41 5.79
CA THR A 147 8.37 -9.81 6.13
C THR A 147 7.02 -10.44 6.46
N SER A 148 6.86 -11.74 6.22
CA SER A 148 5.68 -12.48 6.64
C SER A 148 5.95 -13.96 6.83
N TYR A 149 5.11 -14.61 7.63
CA TYR A 149 5.16 -16.03 7.92
C TYR A 149 3.76 -16.66 7.79
N ALA A 150 3.68 -17.78 7.09
CA ALA A 150 2.46 -18.58 6.98
C ALA A 150 2.24 -19.40 8.26
N VAL A 151 1.40 -18.89 9.16
CA VAL A 151 1.05 -19.55 10.44
C VAL A 151 0.10 -20.72 10.24
N LEU A 152 -0.73 -20.67 9.20
CA LEU A 152 -1.63 -21.75 8.80
C LEU A 152 -1.55 -21.96 7.29
N GLN A 153 -1.38 -23.20 6.89
CA GLN A 153 -1.40 -23.63 5.49
C GLN A 153 -2.07 -25.00 5.43
N THR A 154 -3.32 -25.03 4.97
CA THR A 154 -4.13 -26.22 4.76
C THR A 154 -4.69 -26.20 3.34
N GLU A 155 -5.44 -27.22 2.93
CA GLU A 155 -6.08 -27.26 1.61
C GLU A 155 -7.04 -26.09 1.37
N ARG A 156 -7.72 -25.60 2.42
CA ARG A 156 -8.73 -24.54 2.29
C ARG A 156 -8.37 -23.22 2.95
N ASN A 157 -7.47 -23.22 3.92
CA ASN A 157 -7.11 -22.03 4.70
C ASN A 157 -5.63 -21.73 4.57
N SER A 158 -5.32 -20.48 4.26
CA SER A 158 -3.98 -19.91 4.40
C SER A 158 -4.06 -18.65 5.24
N VAL A 159 -3.31 -18.63 6.35
CA VAL A 159 -3.19 -17.45 7.21
C VAL A 159 -1.72 -17.06 7.25
N ARG A 160 -1.45 -15.80 6.92
CA ARG A 160 -0.12 -15.20 6.95
C ARG A 160 -0.13 -14.02 7.89
N VAL A 161 0.85 -13.93 8.76
CA VAL A 161 1.09 -12.75 9.61
C VAL A 161 2.38 -12.10 9.16
N GLY A 162 2.45 -10.78 9.18
CA GLY A 162 3.61 -10.07 8.69
C GLY A 162 3.78 -8.69 9.30
N ALA A 163 4.93 -8.12 9.00
CA ALA A 163 5.29 -6.76 9.35
C ALA A 163 5.86 -6.05 8.12
N ALA A 164 5.67 -4.75 8.04
CA ALA A 164 6.30 -3.93 7.02
C ALA A 164 6.70 -2.58 7.58
N THR A 165 7.79 -2.02 7.07
CA THR A 165 8.23 -0.65 7.36
C THR A 165 8.52 0.09 6.07
N GLN A 166 8.32 1.39 6.08
CA GLN A 166 8.63 2.24 4.94
C GLN A 166 9.62 3.33 5.35
N TRP A 167 10.62 3.54 4.50
CA TRP A 167 11.53 4.66 4.54
C TRP A 167 11.24 5.57 3.34
N GLY A 168 11.19 6.88 3.57
CA GLY A 168 10.96 7.90 2.54
C GLY A 168 12.17 8.80 2.37
N SER A 169 12.45 9.19 1.12
CA SER A 169 13.38 10.28 0.84
C SER A 169 12.85 11.61 1.38
N ARG A 170 13.68 12.64 1.44
CA ARG A 170 13.26 13.97 1.93
C ARG A 170 12.05 14.51 1.16
N ASP A 171 12.05 14.31 -0.16
CA ASP A 171 10.96 14.76 -1.04
C ASP A 171 9.67 13.95 -0.83
N ASP A 172 9.76 12.63 -0.60
CA ASP A 172 8.60 11.80 -0.26
C ASP A 172 8.04 12.21 1.11
N MET A 173 8.91 12.42 2.09
CA MET A 173 8.54 12.91 3.43
C MET A 173 7.88 14.29 3.37
N GLN A 174 8.45 15.23 2.60
CA GLN A 174 7.89 16.56 2.43
C GLN A 174 6.54 16.53 1.71
N THR A 175 6.36 15.61 0.75
CA THR A 175 5.11 15.46 -0.02
C THR A 175 3.96 14.95 0.85
N TRP A 176 4.22 13.93 1.67
CA TRP A 176 3.17 13.27 2.44
C TRP A 176 2.97 13.82 3.84
N PHE A 177 4.02 14.34 4.47
CA PHE A 177 4.03 14.76 5.88
C PHE A 177 4.46 16.22 6.08
N GLY A 178 4.94 16.90 5.05
CA GLY A 178 5.39 18.29 5.14
C GLY A 178 4.27 19.32 4.99
N VAL A 179 4.53 20.53 5.50
CA VAL A 179 3.67 21.71 5.32
C VAL A 179 4.56 22.90 4.97
N THR A 180 4.46 23.41 3.74
CA THR A 180 5.19 24.60 3.29
C THR A 180 4.60 25.88 3.88
N SER A 181 5.34 26.99 3.82
CA SER A 181 4.84 28.30 4.29
C SER A 181 3.55 28.75 3.60
N SER A 182 3.42 28.49 2.30
CA SER A 182 2.19 28.79 1.56
C SER A 182 1.03 27.89 1.98
N GLN A 183 1.29 26.62 2.26
CA GLN A 183 0.27 25.68 2.74
C GLN A 183 -0.20 26.02 4.16
N ALA A 184 0.73 26.38 5.06
CA ALA A 184 0.40 26.83 6.41
C ALA A 184 -0.50 28.08 6.39
N ALA A 185 -0.18 29.07 5.54
CA ALA A 185 -0.97 30.29 5.39
C ALA A 185 -2.37 30.06 4.82
N ASN A 186 -2.55 29.02 3.99
CA ASN A 186 -3.83 28.68 3.37
C ASN A 186 -4.62 27.59 4.14
N SER A 187 -4.03 27.02 5.17
CA SER A 187 -4.63 25.94 5.95
C SER A 187 -5.86 26.44 6.71
N ARG A 188 -6.94 25.66 6.67
CA ARG A 188 -8.14 25.96 7.46
C ARG A 188 -8.00 25.58 8.94
N GLU A 189 -7.09 24.66 9.24
CA GLU A 189 -6.86 24.12 10.59
C GLU A 189 -5.69 24.80 11.32
N GLY A 190 -5.15 25.89 10.76
CA GLY A 190 -4.04 26.63 11.37
C GLY A 190 -2.76 25.82 11.49
N LEU A 191 -2.46 24.98 10.50
CA LEU A 191 -1.26 24.15 10.49
C LEU A 191 0.02 25.00 10.52
N SER A 192 0.99 24.62 11.36
CA SER A 192 2.33 25.20 11.35
C SER A 192 3.15 24.68 10.16
N THR A 193 4.13 25.47 9.73
CA THR A 193 5.12 24.98 8.76
C THR A 193 5.87 23.79 9.34
N TYR A 194 6.18 22.83 8.48
CA TYR A 194 6.85 21.61 8.87
C TYR A 194 7.67 21.05 7.71
N SER A 195 8.96 20.80 7.95
CA SER A 195 9.87 20.24 6.95
C SER A 195 10.52 18.97 7.49
N PRO A 196 9.94 17.80 7.19
CA PRO A 196 10.49 16.54 7.65
C PRO A 196 11.78 16.19 6.91
N SER A 197 12.67 15.49 7.60
CA SER A 197 13.86 14.87 7.04
C SER A 197 13.52 13.54 6.35
N ALA A 198 14.46 13.01 5.56
CA ALA A 198 14.36 11.63 5.07
C ALA A 198 14.42 10.64 6.24
N GLY A 199 13.68 9.54 6.20
CA GLY A 199 13.62 8.62 7.33
C GLY A 199 12.55 7.54 7.24
N PHE A 200 12.50 6.68 8.25
CA PHE A 200 11.40 5.74 8.42
C PHE A 200 10.12 6.50 8.75
N LYS A 201 9.08 6.28 7.95
CA LYS A 201 7.82 7.01 8.02
C LYS A 201 6.68 6.19 8.62
N SER A 202 6.74 4.87 8.53
CA SER A 202 5.69 4.01 9.06
C SER A 202 6.20 2.61 9.37
N ALA A 203 5.63 1.97 10.38
CA ALA A 203 5.70 0.52 10.59
C ALA A 203 4.31 -0.07 10.77
N SER A 204 4.10 -1.27 10.26
CA SER A 204 2.82 -1.97 10.30
C SER A 204 2.99 -3.43 10.65
N VAL A 205 1.96 -3.98 11.30
CA VAL A 205 1.76 -5.42 11.42
C VAL A 205 0.40 -5.77 10.83
N PHE A 206 0.34 -6.90 10.15
CA PHE A 206 -0.84 -7.30 9.40
C PHE A 206 -1.04 -8.82 9.42
N ALA A 207 -2.28 -9.22 9.20
CA ALA A 207 -2.69 -10.59 8.96
C ALA A 207 -3.50 -10.66 7.67
N SER A 208 -3.20 -11.67 6.86
CA SER A 208 -3.92 -11.99 5.62
C SER A 208 -4.49 -13.40 5.76
N TRP A 209 -5.78 -13.54 5.48
CA TRP A 209 -6.47 -14.82 5.44
C TRP A 209 -7.05 -15.05 4.05
N ALA A 210 -6.67 -16.17 3.45
CA ALA A 210 -7.29 -16.69 2.24
C ALA A 210 -8.08 -17.95 2.58
N TYR A 211 -9.35 -17.99 2.16
CA TYR A 211 -10.23 -19.14 2.28
C TYR A 211 -10.68 -19.62 0.91
N LEU A 212 -10.35 -20.85 0.57
CA LEU A 212 -10.72 -21.51 -0.67
C LEU A 212 -12.10 -22.18 -0.53
N PHE A 213 -13.09 -21.65 -1.24
CA PHE A 213 -14.43 -22.24 -1.29
C PHE A 213 -14.43 -23.49 -2.15
N ASP A 214 -13.84 -23.38 -3.34
CA ASP A 214 -13.68 -24.44 -4.33
C ASP A 214 -12.42 -24.17 -5.17
N ALA A 215 -12.20 -24.95 -6.23
CA ALA A 215 -10.99 -24.85 -7.05
C ALA A 215 -10.75 -23.49 -7.73
N ARG A 216 -11.74 -22.59 -7.77
CA ARG A 216 -11.65 -21.28 -8.46
C ARG A 216 -11.98 -20.11 -7.56
N TRP A 217 -12.87 -20.26 -6.60
CA TRP A 217 -13.32 -19.15 -5.76
C TRP A 217 -12.60 -19.11 -4.42
N SER A 218 -12.07 -17.93 -4.08
CA SER A 218 -11.49 -17.67 -2.77
C SER A 218 -12.00 -16.37 -2.16
N LEU A 219 -12.14 -16.36 -0.83
CA LEU A 219 -12.25 -15.15 -0.03
C LEU A 219 -10.85 -14.69 0.38
N LEU A 220 -10.55 -13.41 0.19
CA LEU A 220 -9.34 -12.76 0.70
C LEU A 220 -9.73 -11.72 1.74
N THR A 221 -9.16 -11.83 2.93
CA THR A 221 -9.34 -10.87 4.02
C THR A 221 -7.98 -10.38 4.48
N ASN A 222 -7.84 -9.07 4.70
CA ASN A 222 -6.65 -8.46 5.29
C ASN A 222 -7.06 -7.59 6.46
N LEU A 223 -6.28 -7.62 7.52
CA LEU A 223 -6.42 -6.75 8.67
C LEU A 223 -5.03 -6.31 9.11
N GLY A 224 -4.89 -5.07 9.55
CA GLY A 224 -3.62 -4.60 10.05
C GLY A 224 -3.73 -3.30 10.81
N VAL A 225 -2.60 -2.97 11.42
CA VAL A 225 -2.38 -1.72 12.12
C VAL A 225 -1.07 -1.12 11.63
N SER A 226 -1.10 0.17 11.31
CA SER A 226 0.05 0.96 10.88
C SER A 226 0.27 2.10 11.87
N SER A 227 1.52 2.38 12.20
CA SER A 227 1.90 3.53 13.00
C SER A 227 2.92 4.39 12.28
N VAL A 228 2.72 5.70 12.30
CA VAL A 228 3.66 6.68 11.77
C VAL A 228 4.89 6.79 12.69
N LEU A 229 6.06 6.97 12.08
CA LEU A 229 7.37 6.95 12.76
C LEU A 229 8.20 8.20 12.45
N GLY A 230 9.24 8.45 13.25
CA GLY A 230 10.19 9.54 13.03
C GLY A 230 9.53 10.89 12.82
N ASP A 231 10.07 11.69 11.89
CA ASP A 231 9.51 12.98 11.52
C ASP A 231 8.10 12.87 10.91
N ALA A 232 7.76 11.73 10.29
CA ALA A 232 6.39 11.54 9.82
C ALA A 232 5.42 11.61 10.98
N ARG A 233 5.73 10.97 12.13
CA ARG A 233 4.92 10.98 13.37
C ARG A 233 4.67 12.39 13.90
N ASP A 234 5.66 13.26 13.83
CA ASP A 234 5.65 14.59 14.43
C ASP A 234 5.07 15.66 13.47
N SER A 235 4.61 15.24 12.27
CA SER A 235 3.91 16.09 11.32
C SER A 235 2.62 16.69 11.92
N PRO A 236 2.35 17.99 11.68
CA PRO A 236 1.10 18.61 12.08
C PRO A 236 -0.12 18.04 11.31
N LEU A 237 0.11 17.33 10.20
CA LEU A 237 -0.94 16.62 9.46
C LEU A 237 -1.46 15.38 10.20
N ASN A 238 -0.68 14.82 11.14
CA ASN A 238 -1.14 13.65 11.88
C ASN A 238 -2.10 14.05 12.99
N GLU A 239 -3.21 13.33 13.04
CA GLU A 239 -4.20 13.41 14.10
C GLU A 239 -4.08 12.18 15.02
N ARG A 240 -3.64 11.04 14.48
CA ARG A 240 -3.43 9.78 15.19
C ARG A 240 -2.06 9.21 14.84
N ARG A 241 -1.41 8.61 15.83
CA ARG A 241 -0.14 7.90 15.62
C ARG A 241 -0.33 6.54 14.98
N THR A 242 -1.50 5.94 15.18
CA THR A 242 -1.78 4.56 14.82
C THR A 242 -3.14 4.48 14.15
N ASN A 243 -3.17 3.84 12.99
CA ASN A 243 -4.36 3.59 12.19
C ASN A 243 -4.55 2.09 11.99
N LEU A 244 -5.80 1.63 12.11
CA LEU A 244 -6.22 0.33 11.60
C LEU A 244 -6.45 0.42 10.09
N PHE A 245 -6.31 -0.71 9.39
CA PHE A 245 -6.78 -0.86 8.02
C PHE A 245 -7.29 -2.29 7.83
N GLY A 246 -8.18 -2.49 6.88
CA GLY A 246 -8.67 -3.81 6.55
C GLY A 246 -9.32 -3.88 5.19
N SER A 247 -9.42 -5.09 4.64
CA SER A 247 -10.17 -5.36 3.42
C SER A 247 -10.73 -6.76 3.41
N VAL A 248 -11.80 -6.93 2.65
CA VAL A 248 -12.36 -8.24 2.31
C VAL A 248 -12.79 -8.23 0.86
N GLY A 249 -12.57 -9.33 0.15
CA GLY A 249 -13.02 -9.46 -1.24
C GLY A 249 -13.01 -10.90 -1.72
N MET A 250 -13.68 -11.12 -2.84
CA MET A 250 -13.73 -12.42 -3.49
C MET A 250 -12.87 -12.38 -4.75
N VAL A 251 -12.18 -13.48 -5.02
CA VAL A 251 -11.38 -13.68 -6.23
C VAL A 251 -11.80 -14.96 -6.93
N TYR A 252 -11.69 -14.93 -8.25
CA TYR A 252 -11.88 -16.04 -9.16
C TYR A 252 -10.54 -16.33 -9.86
N ALA A 253 -10.04 -17.54 -9.69
CA ALA A 253 -8.83 -18.05 -10.32
C ALA A 253 -9.16 -18.65 -11.70
N PHE A 254 -8.28 -18.41 -12.68
CA PHE A 254 -8.47 -18.82 -14.08
C PHE A 254 -7.18 -19.32 -14.73
#